data_AF-A0A5E5AQH4-F1
#
_entry.id   AF-A0A5E5AQH4-F1
#
_cell.length_a   1.000
_cell.length_b   1.000
_cell.length_c   1.000
_cell.angle_alpha   90.00
_cell.angle_beta   90.00
_cell.angle_gamma   90.00
#
_symmetry.space_group_name_H-M   'P 1'
#
loop_
_entity.id
_entity.type
_entity.pdbx_description
1 polymer ?
#
loop_
_entity_poly.entity_id
_entity_poly.type
_entity_poly.pdbx_seq_one_letter_code
_entity_poly.pdbx_strand_id
1 'polypeptide(L)'
;MPAERRQAKQAQIVAAPDATRELLESAQAPEAASKEPAVAGVAGYDVRVRIRDGETPVFGPGRLTLLRAIEATGSISAAARRMNMSYRRAWLLVEAMNHEFREPLVTRHIGGVSGGGAQLTPFAQNLVAHYDTLINEIRSLLDAHVPTFDAYLKSGKSIEPDDV
;
A
#
# COMPACT_ATOMS: atom_id res chain seq x y z
N MET A 1 -24.37 -44.41 -31.73
CA MET A 1 -23.95 -44.26 -30.32
C MET A 1 -22.48 -43.81 -30.28
N PRO A 2 -22.20 -42.52 -30.03
CA PRO A 2 -20.91 -42.11 -29.47
C PRO A 2 -21.08 -41.25 -28.21
N ALA A 3 -19.99 -41.25 -27.43
CA ALA A 3 -19.83 -40.64 -26.14
C ALA A 3 -19.65 -39.11 -26.22
N GLU A 4 -20.27 -38.37 -25.31
CA GLU A 4 -19.78 -37.04 -24.94
C GLU A 4 -19.61 -36.94 -23.43
N ARG A 5 -18.35 -36.65 -23.10
CA ARG A 5 -17.78 -36.47 -21.79
C ARG A 5 -17.97 -35.01 -21.37
N ARG A 6 -18.15 -34.83 -20.05
CA ARG A 6 -17.78 -33.64 -19.26
C ARG A 6 -18.58 -32.37 -19.56
N GLN A 7 -19.67 -32.17 -18.82
CA GLN A 7 -19.96 -30.84 -18.32
C GLN A 7 -19.46 -30.70 -16.88
N ALA A 8 -18.61 -29.69 -16.72
CA ALA A 8 -17.87 -29.36 -15.53
C ALA A 8 -18.82 -28.89 -14.43
N LYS A 9 -18.64 -29.52 -13.26
CA LYS A 9 -19.09 -29.07 -11.95
C LYS A 9 -18.43 -27.71 -11.66
N GLN A 10 -19.12 -26.61 -11.93
CA GLN A 10 -18.68 -25.29 -11.50
C GLN A 10 -19.00 -25.18 -10.01
N ALA A 11 -18.02 -25.55 -9.19
CA ALA A 11 -18.07 -25.48 -7.75
C ALA A 11 -18.25 -24.02 -7.32
N GLN A 12 -19.31 -23.79 -6.54
CA GLN A 12 -19.42 -22.66 -5.63
C GLN A 12 -18.16 -22.62 -4.75
N ILE A 13 -17.45 -21.50 -4.78
CA ILE A 13 -16.52 -21.11 -3.73
C ILE A 13 -16.99 -19.73 -3.25
N VAL A 14 -17.94 -19.76 -2.34
CA VAL A 14 -18.21 -18.64 -1.42
C VAL A 14 -17.36 -18.93 -0.20
N ALA A 15 -16.29 -18.16 0.02
CA ALA A 15 -15.41 -18.34 1.18
C ALA A 15 -14.95 -17.00 1.75
N ALA A 16 -15.64 -16.62 2.83
CA ALA A 16 -15.23 -15.87 4.04
C ALA A 16 -14.46 -14.53 3.93
N PRO A 17 -15.07 -13.40 4.34
CA PRO A 17 -14.36 -12.12 4.54
C PRO A 17 -13.40 -12.09 5.73
N ASP A 18 -13.44 -13.08 6.64
CA ASP A 18 -12.60 -13.10 7.85
C ASP A 18 -11.14 -13.51 7.61
N ALA A 19 -10.86 -14.43 6.67
CA ALA A 19 -9.48 -14.87 6.41
C ALA A 19 -8.61 -13.76 5.78
N THR A 20 -9.23 -12.83 5.06
CA THR A 20 -8.56 -11.64 4.53
C THR A 20 -8.21 -10.65 5.64
N ARG A 21 -9.03 -10.57 6.72
CA ARG A 21 -8.80 -9.67 7.86
C ARG A 21 -7.56 -10.03 8.67
N GLU A 22 -7.36 -11.31 8.99
CA GLU A 22 -6.17 -11.77 9.74
C GLU A 22 -4.87 -11.56 8.93
N LEU A 23 -4.95 -11.69 7.59
CA LEU A 23 -3.83 -11.41 6.67
C LEU A 23 -3.56 -9.91 6.48
N LEU A 24 -4.58 -9.06 6.66
CA LEU A 24 -4.48 -7.60 6.60
C LEU A 24 -3.88 -7.01 7.89
N GLU A 25 -4.19 -7.58 9.06
CA GLU A 25 -3.62 -7.14 10.34
C GLU A 25 -2.13 -7.47 10.46
N SER A 26 -1.72 -8.65 10.00
CA SER A 26 -0.31 -9.07 9.92
C SER A 26 0.51 -8.34 8.84
N ALA A 27 -0.03 -7.27 8.23
CA ALA A 27 0.65 -6.42 7.24
C ALA A 27 1.20 -5.10 7.79
N GLN A 28 0.89 -4.77 9.04
CA GLN A 28 1.32 -3.52 9.66
C GLN A 28 2.68 -3.68 10.35
N ALA A 29 3.75 -3.89 9.56
CA ALA A 29 5.15 -3.47 9.81
C ALA A 29 6.14 -4.36 9.04
N PRO A 30 7.33 -3.86 8.68
CA PRO A 30 7.71 -2.49 8.36
C PRO A 30 8.28 -2.42 6.92
N GLU A 31 7.98 -1.36 6.18
CA GLU A 31 8.86 -0.99 5.06
C GLU A 31 9.27 0.46 5.28
N ALA A 32 10.54 0.57 5.65
CA ALA A 32 11.21 1.78 6.04
C ALA A 32 11.09 2.80 4.92
N ALA A 33 10.52 3.97 5.25
CA ALA A 33 10.99 5.18 4.64
C ALA A 33 12.51 5.19 4.81
N SER A 34 13.25 5.15 3.70
CA SER A 34 14.67 5.43 3.67
C SER A 34 14.87 6.85 4.21
N LYS A 35 14.97 6.95 5.53
CA LYS A 35 15.46 8.13 6.24
C LYS A 35 16.95 8.17 5.96
N GLU A 36 17.39 9.17 5.20
CA GLU A 36 18.67 9.80 5.52
C GLU A 36 18.68 10.07 7.04
N PRO A 37 19.79 9.80 7.74
CA PRO A 37 19.81 9.85 9.19
C PRO A 37 19.33 11.23 9.65
N ALA A 38 18.19 11.26 10.34
CA ALA A 38 17.64 12.47 10.93
C ALA A 38 18.71 13.08 11.84
N VAL A 39 19.11 14.31 11.53
CA VAL A 39 20.11 15.03 12.31
C VAL A 39 19.59 15.14 13.74
N ALA A 40 20.38 14.63 14.71
CA ALA A 40 20.02 14.68 16.11
C ALA A 40 19.80 16.15 16.52
N GLY A 41 18.58 16.47 16.97
CA GLY A 41 18.20 17.82 17.36
C GLY A 41 17.31 18.57 16.36
N VAL A 42 16.93 17.98 15.22
CA VAL A 42 15.91 18.53 14.32
C VAL A 42 14.59 17.79 14.50
N ALA A 43 13.50 18.51 14.75
CA ALA A 43 12.17 17.92 14.80
C ALA A 43 11.79 17.27 13.46
N GLY A 44 11.21 16.08 13.50
CA GLY A 44 10.73 15.37 12.31
C GLY A 44 9.47 14.57 12.62
N TYR A 45 8.72 14.18 11.58
CA TYR A 45 7.45 13.48 11.73
C TYR A 45 7.40 12.16 10.93
N ASP A 46 6.53 11.25 11.37
CA ASP A 46 6.10 10.06 10.63
C ASP A 46 4.58 10.09 10.57
N VAL A 47 4.01 10.15 9.37
CA VAL A 47 2.56 10.21 9.17
C VAL A 47 2.11 9.11 8.22
N ARG A 48 1.12 8.35 8.68
CA ARG A 48 0.52 7.23 7.96
C ARG A 48 -0.99 7.43 7.86
N VAL A 49 -1.46 7.80 6.68
CA VAL A 49 -2.88 8.04 6.42
C VAL A 49 -3.53 6.76 5.93
N ARG A 50 -4.63 6.35 6.57
CA ARG A 50 -5.44 5.19 6.17
C ARG A 50 -6.88 5.64 5.95
N ILE A 51 -7.44 5.28 4.81
CA ILE A 51 -8.85 5.48 4.47
C ILE A 51 -9.64 4.30 5.03
N ARG A 52 -10.73 4.58 5.72
CA ARG A 52 -11.61 3.58 6.33
C ARG A 52 -13.04 3.76 5.82
N ASP A 53 -13.75 2.63 5.69
CA ASP A 53 -15.20 2.58 5.59
C ASP A 53 -15.74 2.01 6.91
N GLY A 54 -16.28 2.90 7.75
CA GLY A 54 -16.54 2.61 9.17
C GLY A 54 -15.29 2.11 9.89
N GLU A 55 -15.37 0.90 10.44
CA GLU A 55 -14.23 0.27 11.13
C GLU A 55 -13.27 -0.49 10.19
N THR A 56 -13.61 -0.62 8.91
CA THR A 56 -12.83 -1.42 7.97
C THR A 56 -11.80 -0.54 7.26
N PRO A 57 -10.48 -0.84 7.33
CA PRO A 57 -9.47 -0.13 6.55
C PRO A 57 -9.55 -0.52 5.06
N VAL A 58 -9.86 0.46 4.20
CA VAL A 58 -10.09 0.28 2.75
C VAL A 58 -8.92 0.76 1.90
N PHE A 59 -8.11 1.71 2.37
CA PHE A 59 -6.94 2.12 1.60
C PHE A 59 -5.85 2.70 2.47
N GLY A 60 -4.61 2.61 2.02
CA GLY A 60 -3.47 3.09 2.79
C GLY A 60 -2.14 2.74 2.13
N PRO A 61 -1.03 3.00 2.83
CA PRO A 61 0.31 2.94 2.24
C PRO A 61 0.65 1.55 1.70
N GLY A 62 0.29 0.47 2.40
CA GLY A 62 0.58 -0.89 1.92
C GLY A 62 -0.15 -1.26 0.61
N ARG A 63 -1.42 -0.88 0.49
CA ARG A 63 -2.22 -1.10 -0.74
C ARG A 63 -1.71 -0.23 -1.88
N LEU A 64 -1.32 1.02 -1.60
CA LEU A 64 -0.65 1.89 -2.55
C LEU A 64 0.67 1.29 -3.07
N THR A 65 1.55 0.82 -2.17
CA THR A 65 2.83 0.21 -2.54
C THR A 65 2.63 -1.00 -3.46
N LEU A 66 1.62 -1.84 -3.17
CA LEU A 66 1.27 -2.98 -4.03
C LEU A 66 0.82 -2.53 -5.43
N LEU A 67 -0.06 -1.53 -5.52
CA LEU A 67 -0.51 -1.00 -6.81
C LEU A 67 0.67 -0.44 -7.62
N ARG A 68 1.56 0.35 -7.01
CA ARG A 68 2.77 0.86 -7.69
C ARG A 68 3.71 -0.25 -8.12
N ALA A 69 3.88 -1.28 -7.29
CA ALA A 69 4.71 -2.42 -7.64
C ALA A 69 4.13 -3.20 -8.83
N ILE A 70 2.82 -3.33 -8.91
CA ILE A 70 2.13 -3.94 -10.06
C ILE A 70 2.31 -3.05 -11.30
N GLU A 71 2.09 -1.75 -11.21
CA GLU A 71 2.28 -0.81 -12.32
C GLU A 71 3.71 -0.86 -12.87
N ALA A 72 4.72 -0.86 -11.99
CA ALA A 72 6.12 -0.88 -12.39
C ALA A 72 6.61 -2.23 -12.95
N THR A 73 5.95 -3.34 -12.62
CA THR A 73 6.39 -4.68 -13.03
C THR A 73 5.48 -5.34 -14.06
N GLY A 74 4.27 -4.85 -14.24
CA GLY A 74 3.23 -5.48 -15.05
C GLY A 74 2.77 -6.85 -14.53
N SER A 75 3.08 -7.22 -13.28
CA SER A 75 2.81 -8.56 -12.75
C SER A 75 2.59 -8.60 -11.23
N ILE A 76 1.53 -9.28 -10.79
CA ILE A 76 1.24 -9.51 -9.37
C ILE A 76 2.34 -10.37 -8.72
N SER A 77 2.91 -11.34 -9.44
CA SER A 77 3.95 -12.21 -8.87
C SER A 77 5.28 -11.48 -8.69
N ALA A 78 5.63 -10.58 -9.62
CA ALA A 78 6.81 -9.73 -9.49
C ALA A 78 6.63 -8.68 -8.38
N ALA A 79 5.44 -8.08 -8.27
CA ALA A 79 5.10 -7.18 -7.18
C ALA A 79 5.18 -7.86 -5.80
N ALA A 80 4.65 -9.08 -5.67
CA ALA A 80 4.71 -9.85 -4.42
C ALA A 80 6.17 -10.11 -3.99
N ARG A 81 7.05 -10.49 -4.93
CA ARG A 81 8.48 -10.69 -4.67
C ARG A 81 9.17 -9.41 -4.23
N ARG A 82 8.85 -8.27 -4.86
CA ARG A 82 9.40 -6.95 -4.47
C ARG A 82 9.03 -6.57 -3.05
N MET A 83 7.79 -6.85 -2.64
CA MET A 83 7.29 -6.55 -1.31
C MET A 83 7.57 -7.66 -0.28
N ASN A 84 8.46 -8.61 -0.61
CA ASN A 84 8.81 -9.75 0.24
C ASN A 84 7.59 -10.52 0.81
N MET A 85 6.53 -10.68 0.01
CA MET A 85 5.30 -11.37 0.40
C MET A 85 4.96 -12.53 -0.55
N SER A 86 4.11 -13.45 -0.08
CA SER A 86 3.67 -14.57 -0.92
C SER A 86 2.76 -14.10 -2.06
N TYR A 87 2.86 -14.77 -3.20
CA TYR A 87 1.96 -14.50 -4.33
C TYR A 87 0.48 -14.60 -3.92
N ARG A 88 0.11 -15.61 -3.13
CA ARG A 88 -1.26 -15.79 -2.61
C ARG A 88 -1.73 -14.56 -1.85
N ARG A 89 -0.87 -13.97 -1.02
CA ARG A 89 -1.19 -12.76 -0.26
C ARG A 89 -1.41 -11.56 -1.17
N ALA A 90 -0.51 -11.32 -2.13
CA ALA A 90 -0.68 -10.24 -3.10
C ALA A 90 -1.96 -10.40 -3.92
N TRP A 91 -2.27 -11.63 -4.34
CA TRP A 91 -3.51 -11.94 -5.06
C TRP A 91 -4.76 -11.62 -4.24
N LEU A 92 -4.83 -12.08 -2.98
CA LEU A 92 -5.96 -11.81 -2.09
C LEU A 92 -6.15 -10.31 -1.84
N LEU A 93 -5.05 -9.55 -1.71
CA LEU A 93 -5.11 -8.10 -1.58
C LEU A 93 -5.67 -7.43 -2.84
N VAL A 94 -5.24 -7.86 -4.02
CA VAL A 94 -5.77 -7.35 -5.29
C VAL A 94 -7.25 -7.68 -5.45
N GLU A 95 -7.65 -8.90 -5.11
CA GLU A 95 -9.05 -9.35 -5.19
C GLU A 95 -9.94 -8.58 -4.22
N ALA A 96 -9.49 -8.38 -2.98
CA ALA A 96 -10.18 -7.55 -2.00
C ALA A 96 -10.34 -6.10 -2.51
N MET A 97 -9.26 -5.48 -3.01
CA MET A 97 -9.34 -4.13 -3.58
C MET A 97 -10.28 -4.04 -4.78
N ASN A 98 -10.30 -5.03 -5.68
CA ASN A 98 -11.22 -5.01 -6.81
C ASN A 98 -12.70 -5.12 -6.41
N HIS A 99 -12.98 -5.70 -5.23
CA HIS A 99 -14.33 -5.86 -4.71
C HIS A 99 -14.78 -4.70 -3.81
N GLU A 100 -13.86 -4.11 -3.05
CA GLU A 100 -14.16 -3.02 -2.11
C GLU A 100 -14.38 -1.66 -2.82
N PHE A 101 -13.91 -1.50 -4.05
CA PHE A 101 -14.05 -0.28 -4.83
C PHE A 101 -15.14 -0.39 -5.90
N ARG A 102 -15.70 0.75 -6.30
CA ARG A 102 -16.77 0.84 -7.31
C ARG A 102 -16.38 0.28 -8.69
N GLU A 103 -15.09 0.29 -8.99
CA GLU A 103 -14.50 -0.21 -10.22
C GLU A 103 -13.24 -1.02 -9.86
N PRO A 104 -12.91 -2.08 -10.63
CA PRO A 104 -11.69 -2.84 -10.39
C PRO A 104 -10.47 -1.93 -10.43
N LEU A 105 -9.55 -2.10 -9.47
CA LEU A 105 -8.29 -1.36 -9.45
C LEU A 105 -7.24 -1.99 -10.38
N VAL A 106 -7.26 -3.32 -10.50
CA VAL A 106 -6.27 -4.06 -11.30
C VAL A 106 -6.99 -4.99 -12.27
N THR A 107 -6.65 -4.90 -13.54
CA THR A 107 -7.05 -5.86 -14.58
C THR A 107 -5.94 -6.87 -14.82
N ARG A 108 -6.34 -8.11 -15.11
CA ARG A 108 -5.43 -9.18 -15.49
C ARG A 108 -5.62 -9.54 -16.96
N HIS A 109 -4.51 -9.77 -17.65
CA HIS A 109 -4.52 -10.37 -18.98
C HIS A 109 -4.09 -11.82 -18.85
N ILE A 110 -4.94 -12.74 -19.32
CA ILE A 110 -4.57 -14.15 -19.44
C ILE A 110 -3.72 -14.25 -20.71
N GLY A 111 -2.41 -14.34 -20.53
CA GLY A 111 -1.46 -14.44 -21.64
C GLY A 111 -1.10 -15.90 -21.92
N GLY A 112 -1.05 -16.25 -23.21
CA GLY A 112 -0.46 -17.47 -23.73
C GLY A 112 1.07 -17.47 -23.59
N VAL A 113 1.79 -17.83 -24.64
CA VAL A 113 3.25 -18.15 -24.63
C VAL A 113 4.17 -17.12 -23.94
N SER A 114 3.75 -15.84 -23.86
CA SER A 114 4.48 -14.74 -23.22
C SER A 114 4.11 -14.46 -21.74
N GLY A 115 3.21 -15.26 -21.15
CA GLY A 115 2.79 -15.15 -19.76
C GLY A 115 1.65 -14.14 -19.53
N GLY A 116 0.86 -14.39 -18.49
CA GLY A 116 -0.19 -13.46 -18.03
C GLY A 116 0.39 -12.23 -17.32
N GLY A 117 -0.32 -11.10 -17.41
CA GLY A 117 0.09 -9.82 -16.84
C GLY A 117 -1.00 -9.17 -16.00
N ALA A 118 -0.64 -8.11 -15.28
CA ALA A 118 -1.55 -7.30 -14.49
C ALA A 118 -1.24 -5.81 -14.69
N GLN A 119 -2.28 -4.99 -14.81
CA GLN A 119 -2.18 -3.56 -15.04
C GLN A 119 -3.19 -2.82 -14.17
N LEU A 120 -2.86 -1.58 -13.79
CA LEU A 120 -3.81 -0.71 -13.13
C LEU A 120 -4.86 -0.23 -14.12
N THR A 121 -6.09 -0.10 -13.65
CA THR A 121 -7.14 0.57 -14.42
C THR A 121 -6.94 2.09 -14.38
N PRO A 122 -7.54 2.84 -15.31
CA PRO A 122 -7.58 4.31 -15.22
C PRO A 122 -8.17 4.80 -13.89
N PHE A 123 -9.15 4.06 -13.35
CA PHE A 123 -9.73 4.35 -12.04
C PHE A 123 -8.70 4.21 -10.92
N ALA A 124 -7.89 3.16 -10.91
CA ALA A 124 -6.81 3.01 -9.94
C ALA A 124 -5.73 4.08 -10.08
N GLN A 125 -5.33 4.44 -11.30
CA GLN A 125 -4.35 5.50 -11.53
C GLN A 125 -4.82 6.84 -10.95
N ASN A 126 -6.10 7.18 -11.16
CA ASN A 126 -6.71 8.35 -10.55
C ASN A 126 -6.71 8.25 -9.02
N LEU A 127 -7.12 7.11 -8.44
CA LEU A 127 -7.10 6.91 -6.99
C LEU A 127 -5.69 7.10 -6.39
N VAL A 128 -4.67 6.52 -7.03
CA VAL A 128 -3.26 6.66 -6.64
C VAL A 128 -2.83 8.12 -6.67
N ALA A 129 -3.13 8.85 -7.74
CA ALA A 129 -2.80 10.26 -7.86
C ALA A 129 -3.49 11.13 -6.80
N HIS A 130 -4.78 10.89 -6.50
CA HIS A 130 -5.49 11.61 -5.45
C HIS A 130 -4.88 11.34 -4.06
N TYR A 131 -4.50 10.10 -3.78
CA TYR A 131 -3.86 9.75 -2.52
C TYR A 131 -2.50 10.45 -2.38
N ASP A 132 -1.70 10.54 -3.45
CA ASP A 132 -0.42 11.28 -3.42
C ASP A 132 -0.61 12.75 -3.13
N THR A 133 -1.56 13.40 -3.81
CA THR A 133 -1.87 14.81 -3.58
C THR A 133 -2.24 15.05 -2.12
N LEU A 134 -3.12 14.21 -1.55
CA LEU A 134 -3.49 14.29 -0.14
C LEU A 134 -2.27 14.16 0.79
N ILE A 135 -1.39 13.19 0.56
CA ILE A 135 -0.19 13.01 1.38
C ILE A 135 0.74 14.21 1.27
N ASN A 136 0.90 14.77 0.08
CA ASN A 136 1.74 15.94 -0.15
C ASN A 136 1.19 17.19 0.55
N GLU A 137 -0.13 17.40 0.51
CA GLU A 137 -0.79 18.49 1.23
C GLU A 137 -0.59 18.35 2.75
N ILE A 138 -0.77 17.16 3.30
CA ILE A 138 -0.55 16.88 4.72
C ILE A 138 0.91 17.11 5.10
N ARG A 139 1.87 16.64 4.29
CA ARG A 139 3.30 16.87 4.51
C ARG A 139 3.64 18.34 4.53
N SER A 140 3.15 19.10 3.55
CA SER A 140 3.37 20.55 3.48
C SER A 140 2.87 21.26 4.74
N LEU A 141 1.69 20.87 5.25
CA LEU A 141 1.16 21.40 6.50
C LEU A 141 2.06 21.04 7.70
N LEU A 142 2.53 19.79 7.77
CA LEU A 142 3.39 19.34 8.86
C LEU A 142 4.77 20.00 8.83
N ASP A 143 5.35 20.18 7.64
CA ASP A 143 6.62 20.87 7.42
C ASP A 143 6.56 22.30 7.97
N ALA A 144 5.42 23.00 7.77
CA ALA A 144 5.21 24.33 8.34
C ALA A 144 5.19 24.34 9.88
N HIS A 145 4.88 23.22 10.53
CA HIS A 145 4.86 23.09 11.99
C HIS A 145 6.17 22.56 12.58
N VAL A 146 7.08 21.99 11.78
CA VAL A 146 8.36 21.44 12.24
C VAL A 146 9.19 22.44 13.06
N PRO A 147 9.38 23.72 12.64
CA PRO A 147 10.18 24.69 13.41
C PRO A 147 9.61 24.97 14.80
N THR A 148 8.29 24.95 14.95
CA THR A 148 7.63 25.14 16.24
C THR A 148 7.96 24.00 17.20
N PHE A 149 7.92 22.75 16.72
CA PHE A 149 8.32 21.61 17.54
C PHE A 149 9.81 21.62 17.82
N ASP A 150 10.64 22.05 16.87
CA ASP A 150 12.08 22.18 17.04
C ASP A 150 12.44 23.09 18.22
N ALA A 151 11.75 24.23 18.35
CA ALA A 151 11.92 25.16 19.46
C ALA A 151 11.51 24.59 20.84
N TYR A 152 10.65 23.57 20.89
CA TYR A 152 10.26 22.89 22.13
C TYR A 152 11.18 21.72 22.50
N LEU A 153 11.97 21.21 21.54
CA LEU A 153 12.91 20.16 21.84
C LEU A 153 14.05 20.73 22.68
N LYS A 154 14.55 19.94 23.63
CA LYS A 154 15.83 20.19 24.29
C LYS A 154 16.91 20.03 23.23
N SER A 155 17.12 21.03 22.39
CA SER A 155 18.28 21.08 21.52
C SER A 155 19.49 21.02 22.44
N GLY A 156 20.30 19.98 22.31
CA GLY A 156 21.52 19.77 23.07
C GLY A 156 22.61 20.76 22.65
N LYS A 157 22.35 22.06 22.80
CA LYS A 157 23.36 23.11 22.86
C LYS A 157 23.10 23.94 24.11
N SER A 158 23.55 23.40 25.23
CA SER A 158 24.16 24.22 26.27
C SER A 158 25.36 24.95 25.64
N ILE A 159 25.11 26.13 25.08
CA ILE A 159 26.15 27.14 24.98
C ILE A 159 26.23 27.71 26.40
N GLU A 160 27.11 27.14 27.21
CA GLU A 160 27.51 27.75 28.47
C GLU A 160 28.12 29.12 28.15
N PRO A 161 27.58 30.23 28.70
CA PRO A 161 28.26 31.50 28.70
C PRO A 161 29.16 31.50 29.94
N ASP A 162 30.39 31.03 29.81
CA ASP A 162 31.54 31.41 30.67
C ASP A 162 32.74 30.52 30.32
N ASP A 163 33.50 30.91 29.31
CA ASP A 163 34.95 30.71 29.33
C ASP A 163 35.58 32.11 29.17
N VAL A 164 36.02 32.58 30.34
CA VAL A 164 36.83 33.74 30.74
C VAL A 164 37.74 34.34 29.67
#